data_AF-A0A0A7GEE4-F1
#
_entry.id   AF-A0A0A7GEE4-F1
#
_cell.length_a   1.000
_cell.length_b   1.000
_cell.length_c   1.000
_cell.angle_alpha   90.00
_cell.angle_beta   90.00
_cell.angle_gamma   90.00
#
_symmetry.space_group_name_H-M   'P 1'
#
loop_
_entity.id
_entity.type
_entity.pdbx_description
1 polymer ?
#
loop_
_entity_poly.entity_id
_entity_poly.type
_entity_poly.pdbx_seq_one_letter_code
_entity_poly.pdbx_strand_id
1 'polypeptide(L)'
;MTKPLRKRNDGLIEKGIDIALAVDMLSLGFRKAYDVAILVSGDGDFIPAVKVIKSLGLRVEVAMFRNALNPDLKRIADRFIALDELADKIEKK
;
A
#
# COMPACT_ATOMS: atom_id res chain seq x y z
N MET A 1 10.25 9.77 -16.14
CA MET A 1 9.14 10.74 -16.15
C MET A 1 8.68 10.98 -14.72
N THR A 2 9.15 12.07 -14.10
CA THR A 2 8.78 12.46 -12.73
C THR A 2 7.54 13.37 -12.80
N LYS A 3 6.41 12.95 -12.20
CA LYS A 3 5.22 13.81 -12.09
C LYS A 3 5.56 15.02 -11.21
N PRO A 4 5.25 16.26 -11.61
CA PRO A 4 5.59 17.44 -10.81
C PRO A 4 4.69 17.52 -9.57
N LEU A 5 5.31 17.72 -8.41
CA LEU A 5 4.62 17.99 -7.15
C LEU A 5 3.97 19.37 -7.21
N ARG A 6 2.63 19.43 -7.08
CA ARG A 6 1.89 20.70 -6.97
C ARG A 6 1.95 21.18 -5.52
N LYS A 7 2.66 22.28 -5.28
CA LYS A 7 2.68 22.98 -3.98
C LYS A 7 1.49 23.96 -3.88
N ARG A 8 0.66 23.79 -2.86
CA ARG A 8 -0.24 24.81 -2.31
C ARG A 8 0.10 24.99 -0.82
N ASN A 9 -0.14 26.18 -0.28
CA ASN A 9 0.48 26.75 0.92
C ASN A 9 0.04 26.16 2.30
N ASP A 10 -0.27 24.86 2.40
CA ASP A 10 -0.79 24.24 3.64
C ASP A 10 -0.37 22.77 3.83
N GLY A 11 0.91 22.47 3.55
CA GLY A 11 1.49 21.14 3.76
C GLY A 11 1.65 20.38 2.46
N LEU A 12 2.81 19.75 2.28
CA LEU A 12 3.14 18.95 1.10
C LEU A 12 2.10 17.82 0.94
N ILE A 13 1.27 17.90 -0.09
CA ILE A 13 0.19 16.94 -0.33
C ILE A 13 0.77 15.65 -0.91
N GLU A 14 1.03 14.65 -0.04
CA GLU A 14 1.29 13.26 -0.43
C GLU A 14 0.03 12.56 -1.00
N LYS A 15 -1.17 13.09 -0.70
CA LYS A 15 -2.48 12.49 -1.07
C LYS A 15 -2.66 12.13 -2.53
N GLY A 16 -1.95 12.79 -3.46
CA GLY A 16 -2.10 12.51 -4.90
C GLY A 16 -1.48 11.17 -5.32
N ILE A 17 -0.45 10.70 -4.60
CA ILE A 17 0.25 9.45 -4.91
C ILE A 17 -0.56 8.26 -4.37
N ASP A 18 -1.11 8.37 -3.17
CA ASP A 18 -1.91 7.29 -2.56
C ASP A 18 -3.16 6.97 -3.39
N ILE A 19 -3.83 8.00 -3.90
CA ILE A 19 -4.97 7.84 -4.81
C ILE A 19 -4.54 7.12 -6.09
N ALA A 20 -3.43 7.53 -6.70
CA ALA A 20 -2.95 6.89 -7.94
C ALA A 20 -2.62 5.40 -7.69
N LEU A 21 -1.97 5.09 -6.58
CA LEU A 21 -1.62 3.72 -6.20
C LEU A 21 -2.88 2.86 -5.95
N ALA A 22 -3.88 3.41 -5.24
CA ALA A 22 -5.15 2.74 -5.01
C ALA A 22 -5.90 2.48 -6.32
N VAL A 23 -5.93 3.45 -7.23
CA VAL A 23 -6.56 3.31 -8.56
C VAL A 23 -5.87 2.22 -9.37
N ASP A 24 -4.54 2.17 -9.38
CA ASP A 24 -3.78 1.16 -10.11
C ASP A 24 -4.02 -0.24 -9.52
N MET A 25 -3.97 -0.37 -8.19
CA MET A 25 -4.26 -1.63 -7.48
C MET A 25 -5.63 -2.18 -7.86
N LEU A 26 -6.66 -1.32 -7.86
CA LEU A 26 -8.03 -1.66 -8.24
C LEU A 26 -8.13 -2.03 -9.72
N SER A 27 -7.62 -1.19 -10.61
CA SER A 27 -7.69 -1.38 -12.07
C SER A 27 -7.07 -2.70 -12.50
N LEU A 28 -5.89 -3.02 -11.97
CA LEU A 28 -5.20 -4.28 -12.22
C LEU A 28 -5.93 -5.48 -11.58
N GLY A 29 -6.49 -5.30 -10.39
CA GLY A 29 -7.28 -6.33 -9.71
C GLY A 29 -8.55 -6.71 -10.48
N PHE A 30 -9.31 -5.72 -10.97
CA PHE A 30 -10.50 -5.96 -11.80
C PHE A 30 -10.17 -6.70 -13.11
N ARG A 31 -8.99 -6.44 -13.67
CA ARG A 31 -8.48 -7.13 -14.87
C ARG A 31 -7.89 -8.51 -14.56
N LYS A 32 -7.85 -8.92 -13.29
CA LYS A 32 -7.17 -10.14 -12.81
C LYS A 32 -5.71 -10.21 -13.30
N ALA A 33 -5.02 -9.08 -13.28
CA ALA A 33 -3.63 -8.99 -13.72
C ALA A 33 -2.63 -9.53 -12.69
N TYR A 34 -3.09 -9.85 -11.47
CA TYR A 34 -2.31 -10.46 -10.40
C TYR A 34 -3.22 -11.33 -9.53
N ASP A 35 -2.62 -12.31 -8.84
CA ASP A 35 -3.30 -13.11 -7.80
C ASP A 35 -3.06 -12.57 -6.38
N VAL A 36 -1.92 -11.90 -6.18
CA VAL A 36 -1.47 -11.33 -4.91
C VAL A 36 -0.98 -9.90 -5.13
N ALA A 37 -1.53 -8.94 -4.39
CA ALA A 37 -1.00 -7.58 -4.29
C ALA A 37 -0.18 -7.42 -3.00
N ILE A 38 1.02 -6.87 -3.10
CA ILE A 38 1.84 -6.48 -1.93
C ILE A 38 1.78 -4.97 -1.79
N LEU A 39 1.03 -4.48 -0.81
CA LEU A 39 0.93 -3.06 -0.48
C LEU A 39 2.04 -2.69 0.50
N VAL A 40 3.01 -1.90 0.03
CA VAL A 40 4.08 -1.37 0.86
C VAL A 40 3.67 0.00 1.40
N SER A 41 2.76 0.00 2.38
CA SER A 41 2.30 1.21 3.07
C SER A 41 1.67 0.84 4.41
N GLY A 42 1.77 1.76 5.37
CA GLY A 42 1.08 1.69 6.66
C GLY A 42 -0.20 2.52 6.72
N ASP A 43 -0.56 3.23 5.64
CA ASP A 43 -1.66 4.20 5.64
C ASP A 43 -3.05 3.53 5.64
N GLY A 44 -3.90 3.96 6.56
CA GLY A 44 -5.29 3.50 6.67
C GLY A 44 -6.16 3.90 5.48
N ASP A 45 -5.76 4.89 4.67
CA ASP A 45 -6.52 5.34 3.50
C ASP A 45 -6.64 4.24 2.42
N PHE A 46 -5.79 3.21 2.44
CA PHE A 46 -5.88 2.06 1.55
C PHE A 46 -6.91 1.00 1.98
N ILE A 47 -7.46 1.07 3.20
CA ILE A 47 -8.43 0.08 3.73
C ILE A 47 -9.59 -0.18 2.76
N PRO A 48 -10.23 0.83 2.13
CA PRO A 48 -11.28 0.61 1.15
C PRO A 48 -10.80 -0.18 -0.08
N ALA A 49 -9.62 0.15 -0.61
CA ALA A 49 -9.05 -0.53 -1.78
C ALA A 49 -8.74 -2.00 -1.47
N VAL A 50 -8.12 -2.28 -0.32
CA VAL A 50 -7.82 -3.64 0.14
C VAL A 50 -9.09 -4.47 0.25
N LYS A 51 -10.18 -3.92 0.83
CA LYS A 51 -11.46 -4.64 0.94
C LYS A 51 -12.04 -5.01 -0.43
N VAL A 52 -11.97 -4.11 -1.41
CA VAL A 52 -12.46 -4.38 -2.77
C VAL A 52 -11.61 -5.47 -3.44
N ILE A 53 -10.29 -5.40 -3.35
CA ILE A 53 -9.43 -6.44 -3.94
C ILE A 53 -9.70 -7.81 -3.32
N LYS A 54 -9.86 -7.87 -2.01
CA LYS A 54 -10.22 -9.12 -1.33
C LYS A 54 -11.60 -9.63 -1.73
N SER A 55 -12.59 -8.75 -1.97
CA SER A 55 -13.91 -9.19 -2.44
C SER A 55 -13.89 -9.72 -3.88
N LEU A 56 -12.87 -9.39 -4.67
CA LEU A 56 -12.60 -10.01 -5.97
C LEU A 56 -11.98 -11.42 -5.86
N GLY A 57 -11.73 -11.91 -4.64
CA GLY A 57 -11.08 -13.19 -4.38
C GLY A 57 -9.56 -13.15 -4.51
N LEU A 58 -8.98 -11.97 -4.63
CA LEU A 58 -7.53 -11.76 -4.72
C LEU A 58 -6.92 -11.56 -3.33
N ARG A 59 -5.65 -11.92 -3.17
CA ARG A 59 -4.94 -11.77 -1.90
C ARG A 59 -4.26 -10.42 -1.79
N VAL A 60 -4.24 -9.85 -0.59
CA VAL A 60 -3.51 -8.63 -0.27
C VAL A 60 -2.58 -8.87 0.91
N GLU A 61 -1.28 -8.69 0.69
CA GLU A 61 -0.26 -8.69 1.74
C GLU A 61 0.19 -7.25 1.99
N VAL A 62 0.43 -6.88 3.25
CA VAL A 62 0.88 -5.55 3.63
C VAL A 62 2.29 -5.64 4.18
N ALA A 63 3.19 -4.83 3.66
CA ALA A 63 4.57 -4.74 4.13
C ALA A 63 4.85 -3.36 4.71
N MET A 64 5.22 -3.28 5.99
CA MET A 64 5.56 -2.02 6.65
C MET A 64 6.44 -2.25 7.88
N PHE A 65 7.14 -1.21 8.33
CA PHE A 65 7.72 -1.19 9.67
C PHE A 65 6.60 -1.19 10.72
N ARG A 66 6.75 -1.98 11.79
CA ARG A 66 5.72 -2.23 12.79
C ARG A 66 5.25 -0.95 13.50
N ASN A 67 6.13 0.03 13.65
CA ASN A 67 5.85 1.32 14.28
C ASN A 67 4.99 2.27 13.40
N ALA A 68 4.94 2.04 12.09
CA ALA A 68 4.28 2.91 11.12
C ALA A 68 3.01 2.28 10.52
N LEU A 69 2.56 1.14 11.04
CA LEU A 69 1.44 0.38 10.52
C LEU A 69 0.12 0.75 11.19
N ASN A 70 -0.90 1.07 10.40
CA ASN A 70 -2.27 1.15 10.87
C ASN A 70 -2.79 -0.26 11.30
N PRO A 71 -3.25 -0.45 12.56
CA PRO A 71 -3.72 -1.75 13.05
C PRO A 71 -4.90 -2.33 12.28
N ASP A 72 -5.80 -1.49 11.77
CA ASP A 72 -6.94 -1.96 10.96
C ASP A 72 -6.50 -2.46 9.60
N LEU A 73 -5.50 -1.81 8.98
CA LEU A 73 -4.90 -2.28 7.74
C LEU A 73 -4.25 -3.67 7.93
N LYS A 74 -3.55 -3.87 9.05
CA LYS A 74 -2.99 -5.18 9.43
C LYS A 74 -4.08 -6.25 9.55
N ARG A 75 -5.20 -5.90 10.18
CA ARG A 75 -6.30 -6.85 10.46
C ARG A 75 -7.01 -7.31 9.20
N ILE A 76 -7.12 -6.45 8.19
CA ILE A 76 -7.79 -6.80 6.93
C ILE A 76 -6.87 -7.49 5.93
N ALA A 77 -5.55 -7.32 6.04
CA ALA A 77 -4.58 -7.97 5.17
C ALA A 77 -4.59 -9.49 5.35
N ASP A 78 -4.30 -10.24 4.28
CA ASP A 78 -4.13 -11.70 4.35
C ASP A 78 -2.81 -12.07 5.02
N ARG A 79 -1.80 -11.22 4.88
CA ARG A 79 -0.49 -11.38 5.52
C ARG A 79 0.11 -10.02 5.83
N PHE A 80 0.81 -9.93 6.96
CA PHE A 80 1.66 -8.80 7.29
C PHE A 80 3.15 -9.19 7.20
N ILE A 81 3.93 -8.39 6.51
CA ILE A 81 5.38 -8.54 6.35
C ILE A 81 6.04 -7.40 7.13
N ALA A 82 6.65 -7.73 8.27
CA ALA A 82 7.39 -6.76 9.07
C ALA A 82 8.71 -6.42 8.38
N LEU A 83 8.86 -5.18 7.91
CA LEU A 83 10.10 -4.75 7.27
C LEU A 83 11.26 -4.61 8.25
N ASP A 84 10.98 -4.45 9.55
CA ASP A 84 12.00 -4.40 10.61
C ASP A 84 12.87 -5.68 10.62
N GLU A 85 12.27 -6.83 10.36
CA GLU A 85 12.96 -8.14 10.32
C GLU A 85 13.77 -8.35 9.03
N LEU A 86 13.50 -7.53 8.02
CA LEU A 86 14.17 -7.56 6.73
C LEU A 86 15.26 -6.49 6.61
N ALA A 87 15.17 -5.42 7.40
CA ALA A 87 16.08 -4.27 7.39
C ALA A 87 17.56 -4.71 7.44
N ASP A 88 17.88 -5.64 8.34
CA ASP A 88 19.25 -6.17 8.51
C ASP A 88 19.78 -6.92 7.28
N LYS A 89 18.90 -7.34 6.35
CA LYS A 89 19.26 -8.07 5.12
C LYS A 89 19.32 -7.19 3.87
N ILE A 90 18.80 -5.97 3.93
CA ILE A 90 18.72 -5.03 2.81
C ILE A 90 19.65 -3.82 2.98
N GLU A 91 20.41 -3.78 4.08
CA GLU A 91 21.44 -2.77 4.28
C GLU A 91 22.48 -2.86 3.15
N LYS A 92 22.62 -1.77 2.40
CA LYS A 92 23.65 -1.67 1.35
C LYS A 92 25.02 -1.71 2.02
N LYS A 93 25.81 -2.75 1.73
CA LYS A 93 27.27 -2.68 1.83
C LYS A 93 27.83 -1.64 0.86
#